data_AF-A0A7S4LNT8-F1
#
_entry.id   AF-A0A7S4LNT8-F1
#
_cell.length_a   1.000
_cell.length_b   1.000
_cell.length_c   1.000
_cell.angle_alpha   90.00
_cell.angle_beta   90.00
_cell.angle_gamma   90.00
#
_symmetry.space_group_name_H-M   'P 1'
#
loop_
_entity.id
_entity.type
_entity.pdbx_description
1 polymer ?
#
loop_
_entity_poly.entity_id
_entity_poly.type
_entity_poly.pdbx_seq_one_letter_code
_entity_poly.pdbx_strand_id
1 'polypeptide(L)'
;MHVMPSLQGVSIAVQGAKNLVPTPNSRGLIVKVQVGGQEQVSNVATDLVTPTWREQFEFIASEKDNLIFQIKDEGSETYKAMASIPIKNLNLSRGAMSDWYPVLNPSGFEAGELSIGVKGLFGQPGMTAEQPIKDFAVTIIRADQLNVDSPTGLFVLVQTLSNPKEKQSKQGGLRGRTKVVRGAREAQWNHVFSVGVNPDVDVLFTIKNADGYKVVCEGTISGDDIAARSGSTFFLQLLNVRGRPSGRLQLETMKGAKGE
;
A
#
# COMPACT_ATOMS: atom_id res chain seq x y z
N MET A 1 -31.41 -12.58 -12.72
CA MET A 1 -30.88 -12.14 -11.41
C MET A 1 -29.48 -11.60 -11.65
N HIS A 2 -29.28 -10.27 -11.63
CA HIS A 2 -27.95 -9.67 -11.82
C HIS A 2 -27.16 -9.81 -10.53
N VAL A 3 -26.06 -10.55 -10.56
CA VAL A 3 -25.12 -10.64 -9.43
C VAL A 3 -24.31 -9.34 -9.42
N MET A 4 -24.53 -8.50 -8.40
CA MET A 4 -23.68 -7.34 -8.17
C MET A 4 -22.25 -7.83 -7.87
N PRO A 5 -21.21 -7.23 -8.45
CA PRO A 5 -19.84 -7.60 -8.15
C PRO A 5 -19.53 -7.24 -6.70
N SER A 6 -18.92 -8.18 -5.96
CA SER A 6 -18.53 -7.95 -4.56
C SER A 6 -17.30 -7.06 -4.48
N LEU A 7 -17.27 -6.19 -3.46
CA LEU A 7 -16.09 -5.41 -3.12
C LEU A 7 -14.97 -6.36 -2.66
N GLN A 8 -13.80 -6.26 -3.29
CA GLN A 8 -12.60 -7.03 -2.94
C GLN A 8 -11.51 -6.14 -2.31
N GLY A 9 -11.61 -4.83 -2.48
CA GLY A 9 -10.65 -3.90 -1.94
C GLY A 9 -10.99 -2.45 -2.22
N VAL A 10 -10.16 -1.56 -1.70
CA VAL A 10 -10.26 -0.12 -1.93
C VAL A 10 -8.90 0.43 -2.31
N SER A 11 -8.92 1.41 -3.21
CA SER A 11 -7.77 2.26 -3.53
C SER A 11 -8.06 3.65 -2.98
N ILE A 12 -7.19 4.13 -2.10
CA ILE A 12 -7.36 5.33 -1.29
C ILE A 12 -6.25 6.31 -1.66
N ALA A 13 -6.62 7.45 -2.21
CA ALA A 13 -5.71 8.56 -2.47
C ALA A 13 -5.82 9.58 -1.32
N VAL A 14 -4.78 9.73 -0.52
CA VAL A 14 -4.69 10.77 0.52
C VAL A 14 -3.99 11.99 -0.06
N GLN A 15 -4.75 13.04 -0.32
CA GLN A 15 -4.25 14.23 -1.00
C GLN A 15 -3.55 15.18 -0.05
N GLY A 16 -4.20 15.50 1.08
CA GLY A 16 -3.73 16.49 2.04
C GLY A 16 -4.72 16.71 3.17
N ALA A 17 -4.38 17.58 4.10
CA ALA A 17 -5.28 18.05 5.14
C ALA A 17 -5.21 19.59 5.23
N LYS A 18 -6.16 20.20 5.93
CA LYS A 18 -6.17 21.62 6.23
C LYS A 18 -6.75 21.89 7.61
N ASN A 19 -6.50 23.11 8.10
CA ASN A 19 -6.96 23.59 9.41
C ASN A 19 -6.47 22.74 10.58
N LEU A 20 -5.32 22.07 10.42
CA LEU A 20 -4.68 21.35 11.52
C LEU A 20 -4.01 22.32 12.48
N VAL A 21 -4.04 21.98 13.77
CA VAL A 21 -3.32 22.73 14.81
C VAL A 21 -1.87 22.24 14.88
N PRO A 22 -0.86 23.10 14.62
CA PRO A 22 0.54 22.72 14.74
C PRO A 22 0.90 22.33 16.18
N THR A 23 1.72 21.30 16.34
CA THR A 23 2.33 21.01 17.66
C THR A 23 3.66 21.75 17.74
N PRO A 24 3.99 22.38 18.87
CA PRO A 24 5.34 22.88 19.10
C PRO A 24 6.38 21.77 18.90
N ASN A 25 7.47 22.09 18.21
CA ASN A 25 8.58 21.16 17.91
C ASN A 25 8.27 19.98 16.98
N SER A 26 7.07 19.92 16.38
CA SER A 26 6.81 18.94 15.33
C SER A 26 7.73 19.17 14.14
N ARG A 27 8.35 18.09 13.64
CA ARG A 27 9.27 18.12 12.48
C ARG A 27 8.57 17.78 11.17
N GLY A 28 7.33 17.34 11.26
CA GLY A 28 6.50 16.98 10.12
C GLY A 28 5.34 16.09 10.54
N LEU A 29 4.43 15.84 9.61
CA LEU A 29 3.23 15.05 9.80
C LEU A 29 3.22 13.80 8.93
N ILE A 30 2.78 12.70 9.51
CA ILE A 30 2.48 11.46 8.79
C ILE A 30 0.99 11.15 8.91
N VAL A 31 0.45 10.46 7.91
CA VAL A 31 -0.87 9.84 7.97
C VAL A 31 -0.70 8.32 7.97
N LYS A 32 -1.31 7.69 8.96
CA LYS A 32 -1.44 6.25 9.10
C LYS A 32 -2.85 5.85 8.66
N VAL A 33 -2.95 5.00 7.65
CA VAL A 33 -4.19 4.53 7.05
C VAL A 33 -4.40 3.08 7.44
N GLN A 34 -5.57 2.75 7.97
CA GLN A 34 -5.91 1.39 8.38
C GLN A 34 -7.27 0.95 7.81
N VAL A 35 -7.34 -0.30 7.36
CA VAL A 35 -8.56 -0.94 6.83
C VAL A 35 -8.51 -2.43 7.12
N GLY A 36 -9.55 -3.01 7.73
CA GLY A 36 -9.65 -4.46 7.94
C GLY A 36 -8.41 -5.07 8.63
N GLY A 37 -7.82 -4.38 9.61
CA GLY A 37 -6.60 -4.82 10.32
C GLY A 37 -5.28 -4.58 9.58
N GLN A 38 -5.30 -4.17 8.31
CA GLN A 38 -4.11 -3.75 7.56
C GLN A 38 -3.76 -2.30 7.85
N GLU A 39 -2.48 -1.96 7.72
CA GLU A 39 -1.97 -0.62 8.01
C GLU A 39 -0.88 -0.20 7.02
N GLN A 40 -0.92 1.05 6.58
CA GLN A 40 0.15 1.70 5.85
C GLN A 40 0.37 3.13 6.36
N VAL A 41 1.60 3.64 6.21
CA VAL A 41 1.99 4.97 6.70
C VAL A 41 2.58 5.78 5.55
N SER A 42 2.22 7.05 5.46
CA SER A 42 2.71 7.98 4.44
C SER A 42 4.17 8.39 4.66
N ASN A 43 4.72 9.13 3.70
CA ASN A 43 5.87 9.98 3.95
C ASN A 43 5.52 11.13 4.91
N VAL A 44 6.57 11.78 5.40
CA VAL A 44 6.49 12.98 6.23
C VAL A 44 6.19 14.20 5.36
N ALA A 45 5.12 14.92 5.68
CA ALA A 45 4.82 16.24 5.16
C ALA A 45 5.36 17.31 6.10
N THR A 46 6.07 18.31 5.57
CA THR A 46 6.72 19.35 6.39
C THR A 46 5.81 20.53 6.73
N ASP A 47 4.73 20.74 5.97
CA ASP A 47 3.69 21.71 6.33
C ASP A 47 2.80 21.12 7.44
N LEU A 48 2.72 21.82 8.57
CA LEU A 48 2.03 21.37 9.77
C LEU A 48 0.56 21.83 9.87
N VAL A 49 0.13 22.74 8.98
CA VAL A 49 -1.23 23.31 8.97
C VAL A 49 -2.02 22.77 7.77
N THR A 50 -1.36 22.76 6.60
CA THR A 50 -1.92 22.32 5.33
C THR A 50 -1.06 21.26 4.64
N PRO A 51 -0.79 20.11 5.30
CA PRO A 51 0.06 19.07 4.74
C PRO A 51 -0.50 18.53 3.42
N THR A 52 0.42 18.20 2.50
CA THR A 52 0.09 17.48 1.27
C THR A 52 0.92 16.20 1.21
N TRP A 53 0.25 15.08 0.91
CA TRP A 53 0.91 13.78 0.74
C TRP A 53 0.84 13.34 -0.72
N ARG A 54 -0.35 13.44 -1.34
CA ARG A 54 -0.62 12.94 -2.70
C ARG A 54 -0.19 11.49 -2.86
N GLU A 55 -0.52 10.69 -1.86
CA GLU A 55 -0.14 9.28 -1.79
C GLU A 55 -1.35 8.39 -2.03
N GLN A 56 -1.08 7.21 -2.60
CA GLN A 56 -2.11 6.22 -2.89
C GLN A 56 -1.79 4.93 -2.14
N PHE A 57 -2.81 4.37 -1.49
CA PHE A 57 -2.77 3.15 -0.71
C PHE A 57 -3.84 2.19 -1.23
N GLU A 58 -3.58 0.89 -1.17
CA GLU A 58 -4.62 -0.09 -1.44
C GLU A 58 -4.71 -1.13 -0.35
N PHE A 59 -5.95 -1.51 -0.08
CA PHE A 59 -6.28 -2.45 0.97
C PHE A 59 -7.25 -3.49 0.42
N ILE A 60 -7.09 -4.73 0.85
CA ILE A 60 -8.19 -5.69 0.80
C ILE A 60 -9.25 -5.19 1.78
N ALA A 61 -10.50 -5.13 1.36
CA ALA A 61 -11.56 -4.55 2.15
C ALA A 61 -12.92 -5.10 1.74
N SER A 62 -13.80 -5.22 2.72
CA SER A 62 -15.20 -5.54 2.58
C SER A 62 -16.05 -4.30 2.88
N GLU A 63 -17.32 -4.32 2.48
CA GLU A 63 -18.26 -3.22 2.78
C GLU A 63 -18.51 -3.01 4.28
N LYS A 64 -18.15 -4.01 5.11
CA LYS A 64 -18.30 -3.97 6.57
C LYS A 64 -17.15 -3.24 7.26
N ASP A 65 -16.03 -3.01 6.57
CA ASP A 65 -14.84 -2.38 7.15
C ASP A 65 -15.00 -0.86 7.26
N ASN A 66 -14.16 -0.27 8.12
CA ASN A 66 -13.98 1.16 8.24
C ASN A 66 -12.62 1.58 7.67
N LEU A 67 -12.58 2.75 7.01
CA LEU A 67 -11.35 3.45 6.72
C LEU A 67 -10.97 4.31 7.92
N ILE A 68 -9.83 4.02 8.54
CA ILE A 68 -9.32 4.78 9.67
C ILE A 68 -8.08 5.55 9.23
N PHE A 69 -8.08 6.85 9.46
CA PHE A 69 -6.95 7.74 9.19
C PHE A 69 -6.49 8.35 10.50
N GLN A 70 -5.20 8.23 10.83
CA GLN A 70 -4.59 8.87 11.98
C GLN A 70 -3.48 9.81 11.50
N ILE A 71 -3.62 11.10 11.80
CA ILE A 71 -2.58 12.10 11.56
C ILE A 71 -1.73 12.22 12.82
N LYS A 72 -0.42 12.06 12.68
CA LYS A 72 0.55 12.08 13.78
C LYS A 72 1.70 13.03 13.47
N ASP A 73 2.30 13.59 14.52
CA ASP A 73 3.64 14.16 14.39
C ASP A 73 4.65 13.04 14.10
N GLU A 74 5.65 13.31 13.27
CA GLU A 74 6.72 12.37 12.97
C GLU A 74 7.40 11.91 14.27
N GLY A 75 7.46 10.59 14.49
CA GLY A 75 8.05 10.00 15.69
C GLY A 75 7.13 9.96 16.91
N SER A 76 5.87 10.44 16.80
CA SER A 76 4.88 10.30 17.86
C SER A 76 4.08 9.00 17.73
N GLU A 77 3.85 8.33 18.86
CA GLU A 77 2.94 7.19 18.94
C GLU A 77 1.47 7.61 19.01
N THR A 78 1.19 8.82 19.50
CA THR A 78 -0.17 9.35 19.64
C THR A 78 -0.63 10.08 18.39
N TYR A 79 -1.90 9.90 18.04
CA TYR A 79 -2.53 10.68 16.97
C TYR A 79 -3.00 12.04 17.48
N LYS A 80 -2.93 13.03 16.60
CA LYS A 80 -3.44 14.37 16.83
C LYS A 80 -4.83 14.59 16.27
N ALA A 81 -5.11 13.92 15.16
CA ALA A 81 -6.39 13.98 14.49
C ALA A 81 -6.69 12.62 13.86
N MET A 82 -7.96 12.23 13.87
CA MET A 82 -8.41 10.95 13.35
C MET A 82 -9.73 11.08 12.60
N ALA A 83 -9.86 10.37 11.48
CA ALA A 83 -11.14 10.12 10.84
C ALA A 83 -11.41 8.62 10.82
N SER A 84 -12.67 8.22 10.99
CA SER A 84 -13.15 6.84 10.84
C SER A 84 -14.40 6.86 9.98
N ILE A 85 -14.32 6.27 8.80
CA ILE A 85 -15.36 6.35 7.77
C ILE A 85 -15.79 4.94 7.38
N PRO A 86 -17.05 4.55 7.63
CA PRO A 86 -17.56 3.26 7.18
C PRO A 86 -17.53 3.16 5.66
N ILE A 87 -16.98 2.08 5.10
CA ILE A 87 -16.85 1.92 3.64
C ILE A 87 -18.22 1.95 2.95
N LYS A 88 -19.24 1.35 3.58
CA LYS A 88 -20.63 1.41 3.10
C LYS A 88 -21.19 2.83 2.89
N ASN A 89 -20.61 3.85 3.52
CA ASN A 89 -21.03 5.24 3.37
C ASN A 89 -20.27 5.97 2.25
N LEU A 90 -19.32 5.31 1.59
CA LEU A 90 -18.51 5.89 0.52
C LEU A 90 -19.12 5.62 -0.85
N ASN A 91 -18.97 6.59 -1.75
CA ASN A 91 -19.37 6.43 -3.14
C ASN A 91 -18.23 5.78 -3.95
N LEU A 92 -18.19 4.46 -3.95
CA LEU A 92 -17.10 3.68 -4.56
C LEU A 92 -17.14 3.62 -6.10
N SER A 93 -18.26 4.02 -6.73
CA SER A 93 -18.52 3.83 -8.16
C SER A 93 -18.15 5.03 -9.04
N ARG A 94 -17.87 6.21 -8.47
CA ARG A 94 -17.54 7.43 -9.24
C ARG A 94 -16.07 7.57 -9.65
N GLY A 95 -15.21 6.59 -9.37
CA GLY A 95 -13.76 6.79 -9.44
C GLY A 95 -13.28 7.69 -8.30
N ALA A 96 -11.95 7.83 -8.13
CA ALA A 96 -11.35 8.55 -7.00
C ALA A 96 -11.59 10.08 -7.11
N MET A 97 -12.82 10.55 -6.90
CA MET A 97 -13.08 11.96 -6.59
C MET A 97 -12.66 12.21 -5.15
N SER A 98 -11.93 13.30 -4.95
CA SER A 98 -11.45 13.69 -3.63
C SER A 98 -12.53 14.49 -2.90
N ASP A 99 -12.97 14.00 -1.75
CA ASP A 99 -13.86 14.70 -0.83
C ASP A 99 -13.11 15.06 0.46
N TRP A 100 -13.63 16.06 1.17
CA TRP A 100 -13.11 16.50 2.47
C TRP A 100 -13.92 15.88 3.60
N TYR A 101 -13.22 15.30 4.57
CA TYR A 101 -13.81 14.66 5.74
C TYR A 101 -13.27 15.30 7.01
N PRO A 102 -14.13 15.61 8.00
CA PRO A 102 -13.67 16.15 9.26
C PRO A 102 -12.79 15.13 9.98
N VAL A 103 -11.73 15.61 10.61
CA VAL A 103 -10.90 14.82 11.53
C VAL A 103 -11.07 15.35 12.94
N LEU A 104 -11.10 14.44 13.91
CA LEU A 104 -11.31 14.76 15.32
C LEU A 104 -10.02 14.60 16.11
N ASN A 105 -9.75 15.49 17.05
CA ASN A 105 -8.67 15.31 18.02
C ASN A 105 -9.00 14.20 19.04
N PRO A 106 -8.05 13.78 19.89
CA PRO A 106 -8.30 12.75 20.91
C PRO A 106 -9.44 13.08 21.90
N SER A 107 -9.81 14.36 22.02
CA SER A 107 -10.93 14.82 22.84
C SER A 107 -12.28 14.82 22.10
N GLY A 108 -12.31 14.41 20.82
CA GLY A 108 -13.52 14.32 20.01
C GLY A 108 -13.95 15.63 19.34
N PHE A 109 -13.17 16.70 19.44
CA PHE A 109 -13.47 17.96 18.76
C PHE A 109 -12.85 18.00 17.37
N GLU A 110 -13.51 18.70 16.44
CA GLU A 110 -12.98 18.92 15.10
C GLU A 110 -11.59 19.57 15.16
N ALA A 111 -10.65 18.96 14.45
CA ALA A 111 -9.24 19.31 14.44
C ALA A 111 -8.73 19.69 13.05
N GLY A 112 -9.64 19.74 12.06
CA GLY A 112 -9.37 20.04 10.66
C GLY A 112 -10.13 19.12 9.72
N GLU A 113 -9.72 19.12 8.46
CA GLU A 113 -10.33 18.30 7.41
C GLU A 113 -9.24 17.55 6.62
N LEU A 114 -9.53 16.30 6.25
CA LEU A 114 -8.68 15.44 5.44
C LEU A 114 -9.31 15.23 4.06
N SER A 115 -8.51 15.42 3.01
CA SER A 115 -8.90 15.24 1.62
C SER A 115 -8.54 13.82 1.16
N ILE A 116 -9.55 13.00 0.90
CA ILE A 116 -9.37 11.62 0.42
C ILE A 116 -10.20 11.35 -0.83
N GLY A 117 -9.62 10.62 -1.78
CA GLY A 117 -10.35 9.98 -2.87
C GLY A 117 -10.39 8.48 -2.67
N VAL A 118 -11.55 7.85 -2.84
CA VAL A 118 -11.71 6.40 -2.65
C VAL A 118 -12.30 5.78 -3.89
N LYS A 119 -11.69 4.68 -4.36
CA LYS A 119 -12.16 3.87 -5.47
C LYS A 119 -12.36 2.43 -4.99
N GLY A 120 -13.54 1.86 -5.24
CA GLY A 120 -13.77 0.44 -5.00
C GLY A 120 -13.06 -0.43 -6.05
N LEU A 121 -12.47 -1.53 -5.59
CA LEU A 121 -11.91 -2.59 -6.42
C LEU A 121 -12.89 -3.76 -6.37
N PHE A 122 -13.67 -3.91 -7.44
CA PHE A 122 -14.74 -4.90 -7.55
C PHE A 122 -14.31 -6.08 -8.44
N GLY A 123 -14.73 -7.30 -8.08
CA GLY A 123 -14.52 -8.48 -8.92
C GLY A 123 -15.33 -8.43 -10.22
N GLN A 124 -14.92 -9.18 -11.25
CA GLN A 124 -15.69 -9.23 -12.52
C GLN A 124 -16.98 -10.05 -12.37
N PRO A 125 -18.13 -9.56 -12.90
CA PRO A 125 -19.37 -10.33 -12.92
C PRO A 125 -19.24 -11.53 -13.87
N GLY A 126 -19.51 -12.74 -13.37
CA GLY A 126 -19.38 -14.00 -14.12
C GLY A 126 -18.29 -14.94 -13.62
N MET A 127 -17.42 -14.48 -12.71
CA MET A 127 -16.67 -15.38 -11.86
C MET A 127 -17.63 -15.95 -10.80
N THR A 128 -18.13 -17.15 -11.05
CA THR A 128 -18.80 -17.96 -10.03
C THR A 128 -17.89 -18.05 -8.80
N ALA A 129 -18.49 -17.96 -7.62
CA ALA A 129 -17.80 -18.05 -6.35
C ALA A 129 -16.79 -19.21 -6.30
N GLU A 130 -15.73 -19.00 -5.52
CA GLU A 130 -14.74 -19.99 -5.07
C GLU A 130 -13.52 -20.21 -5.97
N GLN A 131 -12.68 -19.18 -6.07
CA GLN A 131 -11.41 -19.38 -5.38
C GLN A 131 -11.32 -18.35 -4.27
N PRO A 132 -11.21 -18.76 -3.00
CA PRO A 132 -11.00 -17.79 -1.94
C PRO A 132 -9.72 -17.03 -2.31
N ILE A 133 -9.80 -15.69 -2.38
CA ILE A 133 -8.60 -14.87 -2.27
C ILE A 133 -7.95 -15.35 -0.99
N LYS A 134 -6.82 -16.03 -1.12
CA LYS A 134 -6.07 -16.49 0.03
C LYS A 134 -5.27 -15.26 0.43
N ASP A 135 -5.59 -14.73 1.61
CA ASP A 135 -4.78 -13.68 2.20
C ASP A 135 -3.40 -14.28 2.44
N PHE A 136 -2.37 -13.71 1.84
CA PHE A 136 -0.99 -13.99 2.22
C PHE A 136 -0.34 -12.69 2.66
N ALA A 137 0.39 -12.78 3.76
CA ALA A 137 1.34 -11.75 4.13
C ALA A 137 2.64 -12.04 3.36
N VAL A 138 3.14 -11.03 2.64
CA VAL A 138 4.49 -11.05 2.07
C VAL A 138 5.34 -10.08 2.86
N THR A 139 6.32 -10.60 3.57
CA THR A 139 7.34 -9.81 4.25
C THR A 139 8.49 -9.56 3.29
N ILE A 140 8.78 -8.28 3.03
CA ILE A 140 9.98 -7.86 2.33
C ILE A 140 11.09 -7.69 3.36
N ILE A 141 12.00 -8.65 3.41
CA ILE A 141 13.09 -8.69 4.41
C ILE A 141 14.19 -7.73 3.98
N ARG A 142 14.85 -8.04 2.85
CA ARG A 142 15.99 -7.28 2.33
C ARG A 142 16.17 -7.47 0.83
N ALA A 143 16.95 -6.60 0.21
CA ALA A 143 17.51 -6.81 -1.12
C ALA A 143 19.03 -6.87 -1.04
N ASP A 144 19.63 -7.77 -1.83
CA ASP A 144 21.07 -7.91 -1.96
C ASP A 144 21.51 -7.88 -3.43
N GLN A 145 22.82 -7.72 -3.64
CA GLN A 145 23.45 -7.73 -4.97
C GLN A 145 22.85 -6.71 -5.95
N LEU A 146 22.31 -5.60 -5.43
CA LEU A 146 21.69 -4.57 -6.25
C LEU A 146 22.74 -3.88 -7.11
N ASN A 147 22.53 -3.93 -8.42
CA ASN A 147 23.36 -3.22 -9.38
C ASN A 147 22.89 -1.75 -9.50
N VAL A 148 23.22 -0.95 -8.49
CA VAL A 148 22.91 0.48 -8.42
C VAL A 148 24.18 1.29 -8.21
N ASP A 149 24.36 2.29 -9.07
CA ASP A 149 25.34 3.34 -8.89
C ASP A 149 24.82 4.32 -7.83
N SER A 150 25.51 4.36 -6.67
CA SER A 150 25.30 5.32 -5.58
C SER A 150 23.83 5.47 -5.13
N PRO A 151 23.23 4.45 -4.46
CA PRO A 151 21.87 4.56 -3.95
C PRO A 151 21.79 5.62 -2.85
N THR A 152 21.13 6.74 -3.13
CA THR A 152 20.86 7.80 -2.15
C THR A 152 19.69 7.43 -1.23
N GLY A 153 18.72 6.68 -1.75
CA GLY A 153 17.69 5.99 -0.97
C GLY A 153 16.93 4.97 -1.81
N LEU A 154 16.58 3.82 -1.23
CA LEU A 154 15.85 2.76 -1.92
C LEU A 154 14.55 2.43 -1.19
N PHE A 155 13.50 2.21 -1.97
CA PHE A 155 12.24 1.65 -1.49
C PHE A 155 11.69 0.64 -2.49
N VAL A 156 10.84 -0.25 -2.00
CA VAL A 156 10.16 -1.27 -2.80
C VAL A 156 8.71 -0.86 -2.96
N LEU A 157 8.24 -0.83 -4.20
CA LEU A 157 6.84 -0.71 -4.57
C LEU A 157 6.28 -2.11 -4.79
N VAL A 158 5.11 -2.41 -4.22
CA VAL A 158 4.42 -3.69 -4.40
C VAL A 158 3.13 -3.45 -5.16
N GLN A 159 2.95 -4.12 -6.31
CA GLN A 159 1.76 -3.98 -7.15
C GLN A 159 1.21 -5.36 -7.51
N THR A 160 -0.10 -5.50 -7.58
CA THR A 160 -0.75 -6.70 -8.13
C THR A 160 -1.09 -6.45 -9.60
N LEU A 161 -0.64 -7.31 -10.52
CA LEU A 161 -0.92 -7.21 -11.94
C LEU A 161 -2.15 -8.04 -12.29
N SER A 162 -3.17 -7.40 -12.86
CA SER A 162 -4.35 -8.09 -13.37
C SER A 162 -4.01 -8.67 -14.76
N ASN A 163 -4.04 -10.00 -14.89
CA ASN A 163 -3.91 -10.75 -16.13
C ASN A 163 -2.52 -10.71 -16.83
N PRO A 164 -1.62 -11.66 -16.54
CA PRO A 164 -0.26 -11.68 -17.10
C PRO A 164 -0.16 -11.93 -18.62
N LYS A 165 -1.27 -12.27 -19.28
CA LYS A 165 -1.31 -12.55 -20.73
C LYS A 165 -1.50 -11.31 -21.61
N GLU A 166 -1.95 -10.18 -21.05
CA GLU A 166 -2.00 -8.91 -21.77
C GLU A 166 -0.70 -8.13 -21.56
N LYS A 167 0.23 -8.23 -22.51
CA LYS A 167 1.52 -7.52 -22.53
C LYS A 167 1.41 -5.97 -22.52
N GLN A 168 0.22 -5.39 -22.38
CA GLN A 168 -0.01 -3.95 -22.56
C GLN A 168 -0.72 -3.24 -21.40
N SER A 169 -1.25 -3.92 -20.39
CA SER A 169 -1.90 -3.25 -19.25
C SER A 169 -1.07 -3.39 -17.97
N LYS A 170 -0.09 -2.49 -17.78
CA LYS A 170 0.51 -2.21 -16.44
C LYS A 170 -0.50 -1.55 -15.48
N GLN A 171 -1.80 -1.84 -15.60
CA GLN A 171 -2.84 -1.38 -14.71
C GLN A 171 -2.99 -2.39 -13.57
N GLY A 172 -1.91 -2.53 -12.81
CA GLY A 172 -1.96 -3.25 -11.54
C GLY A 172 -2.32 -2.31 -10.39
N GLY A 173 -3.10 -2.81 -9.44
CA GLY A 173 -3.36 -2.11 -8.19
C GLY A 173 -2.08 -1.97 -7.35
N LEU A 174 -1.76 -0.75 -6.90
CA LEU A 174 -0.64 -0.48 -5.99
C LEU A 174 -0.97 -0.96 -4.57
N ARG A 175 -0.37 -2.06 -4.12
CA ARG A 175 -0.60 -2.60 -2.77
C ARG A 175 0.15 -1.86 -1.67
N GLY A 176 1.24 -1.17 -1.99
CA GLY A 176 1.93 -0.30 -1.04
C GLY A 176 3.38 -0.08 -1.41
N ARG A 177 4.11 0.58 -0.51
CA ARG A 177 5.55 0.76 -0.61
C ARG A 177 6.26 0.64 0.72
N THR A 178 7.55 0.30 0.69
CA THR A 178 8.39 0.31 1.88
C THR A 178 8.89 1.71 2.23
N LYS A 179 9.41 1.86 3.46
CA LYS A 179 10.18 3.04 3.85
C LYS A 179 11.44 3.17 2.99
N VAL A 180 11.94 4.39 2.84
CA VAL A 180 13.21 4.64 2.15
C VAL A 180 14.38 4.24 3.05
N VAL A 181 15.28 3.41 2.53
CA VAL A 181 16.55 3.01 3.16
C VAL A 181 17.70 3.71 2.43
N ARG A 182 18.48 4.52 3.14
CA ARG A 182 19.56 5.34 2.54
C ARG A 182 20.90 4.62 2.53
N GLY A 183 21.71 4.87 1.49
CA GLY A 183 23.14 4.58 1.49
C GLY A 183 23.56 3.10 1.41
N ALA A 184 22.63 2.18 1.11
CA ALA A 184 22.91 0.75 1.16
C ALA A 184 22.68 0.06 -0.20
N ARG A 185 23.70 -0.67 -0.69
CA ARG A 185 23.55 -1.67 -1.75
C ARG A 185 22.86 -2.96 -1.23
N GLU A 186 22.80 -3.09 0.08
CA GLU A 186 22.05 -4.12 0.82
C GLU A 186 20.98 -3.42 1.68
N ALA A 187 19.82 -3.14 1.08
CA ALA A 187 18.75 -2.47 1.80
C ALA A 187 17.92 -3.50 2.58
N GLN A 188 17.64 -3.22 3.86
CA GLN A 188 16.80 -4.05 4.72
C GLN A 188 15.55 -3.26 5.12
N TRP A 189 14.38 -3.85 4.93
CA TRP A 189 13.10 -3.20 5.25
C TRP A 189 12.34 -3.90 6.36
N ASN A 190 12.40 -5.24 6.41
CA ASN A 190 11.60 -6.05 7.34
C ASN A 190 10.12 -5.58 7.39
N HIS A 191 9.55 -5.30 6.22
CA HIS A 191 8.22 -4.69 6.10
C HIS A 191 7.24 -5.71 5.56
N VAL A 192 6.15 -5.92 6.29
CA VAL A 192 5.07 -6.83 5.93
C VAL A 192 4.04 -6.11 5.07
N PHE A 193 3.69 -6.69 3.93
CA PHE A 193 2.54 -6.31 3.13
C PHE A 193 1.51 -7.43 3.18
N SER A 194 0.25 -7.08 3.46
CA SER A 194 -0.86 -7.98 3.19
C SER A 194 -1.21 -7.88 1.71
N VAL A 195 -1.00 -8.97 0.97
CA VAL A 195 -1.36 -9.05 -0.44
C VAL A 195 -2.47 -10.08 -0.59
N GLY A 196 -3.58 -9.66 -1.19
CA GLY A 196 -4.65 -10.58 -1.55
C GLY A 196 -4.16 -11.36 -2.75
N VAL A 197 -3.68 -12.58 -2.52
CA VAL A 197 -3.13 -13.40 -3.60
C VAL A 197 -4.26 -14.26 -4.14
N ASN A 198 -4.74 -13.84 -5.30
CA ASN A 198 -5.46 -14.73 -6.20
C ASN A 198 -4.37 -15.44 -7.04
N PRO A 199 -4.43 -16.78 -7.23
CA PRO A 199 -3.50 -17.48 -8.11
C PRO A 199 -3.46 -16.92 -9.54
N ASP A 200 -4.53 -16.28 -10.01
CA ASP A 200 -4.58 -15.58 -11.31
C ASP A 200 -3.91 -14.20 -11.33
N VAL A 201 -3.30 -13.76 -10.22
CA VAL A 201 -2.70 -12.43 -10.06
C VAL A 201 -1.20 -12.57 -9.79
N ASP A 202 -0.42 -11.87 -10.61
CA ASP A 202 1.02 -11.73 -10.39
C ASP A 202 1.31 -10.56 -9.44
N VAL A 203 2.32 -10.71 -8.59
CA VAL A 203 2.81 -9.64 -7.72
C VAL A 203 4.12 -9.11 -8.26
N LEU A 204 4.11 -7.83 -8.63
CA LEU A 204 5.27 -7.07 -9.08
C LEU A 204 5.90 -6.32 -7.91
N PHE A 205 7.19 -6.58 -7.70
CA PHE A 205 8.04 -5.82 -6.79
C PHE A 205 8.93 -4.92 -7.63
N THR A 206 8.89 -3.60 -7.40
CA THR A 206 9.75 -2.63 -8.09
C THR A 206 10.62 -1.89 -7.08
N ILE A 207 11.93 -2.04 -7.18
CA ILE A 207 12.88 -1.23 -6.41
C ILE A 207 13.10 0.09 -7.14
N LYS A 208 12.90 1.20 -6.43
CA LYS A 208 13.11 2.55 -6.95
C LYS A 208 14.10 3.32 -6.11
N ASN A 209 14.84 4.22 -6.76
CA ASN A 209 15.59 5.25 -6.06
C ASN A 209 14.61 6.32 -5.56
N ALA A 210 14.74 6.74 -4.31
CA ALA A 210 14.01 7.83 -3.71
C ALA A 210 14.26 9.16 -4.45
N ASP A 211 15.49 9.35 -4.94
CA ASP A 211 15.83 10.50 -5.77
C ASP A 211 15.35 10.28 -7.20
N GLY A 212 14.30 11.01 -7.59
CA GLY A 212 13.74 10.98 -8.93
C GLY A 212 12.86 9.78 -9.26
N TYR A 213 12.56 8.90 -8.28
CA TYR A 213 11.63 7.77 -8.44
C TYR A 213 11.99 6.79 -9.58
N LYS A 214 13.27 6.76 -9.97
CA LYS A 214 13.76 5.95 -11.07
C LYS A 214 13.75 4.47 -10.69
N VAL A 215 13.20 3.64 -11.58
CA VAL A 215 13.24 2.18 -11.42
C VAL A 215 14.69 1.70 -11.49
N VAL A 216 15.10 0.99 -10.45
CA VAL A 216 16.38 0.26 -10.40
C VAL A 216 16.20 -1.10 -11.05
N CYS A 217 15.31 -1.90 -10.48
CA CYS A 217 15.03 -3.25 -10.90
C CYS A 217 13.63 -3.68 -10.45
N GLU A 218 13.13 -4.74 -11.05
CA GLU A 218 11.82 -5.30 -10.76
C GLU A 218 11.87 -6.83 -10.77
N GLY A 219 10.97 -7.46 -10.02
CA GLY A 219 10.78 -8.90 -9.99
C GLY A 219 9.29 -9.21 -9.90
N THR A 220 8.86 -10.26 -10.58
CA THR A 220 7.47 -10.70 -10.56
C THR A 220 7.40 -12.14 -10.05
N ILE A 221 6.40 -12.43 -9.24
CA ILE A 221 6.09 -13.78 -8.79
C ILE A 221 4.59 -14.03 -8.96
N SER A 222 4.22 -15.22 -9.41
CA SER A 222 2.81 -15.59 -9.58
C SER A 222 2.13 -15.81 -8.23
N GLY A 223 0.81 -15.64 -8.20
CA GLY A 223 0.05 -15.94 -7.01
C GLY A 223 0.12 -17.41 -6.59
N ASP A 224 0.17 -18.32 -7.57
CA ASP A 224 0.39 -19.75 -7.35
C ASP A 224 1.73 -20.02 -6.67
N ASP A 225 2.81 -19.38 -7.13
CA ASP A 225 4.14 -19.54 -6.52
C ASP A 225 4.20 -19.00 -5.10
N ILE A 226 3.53 -17.87 -4.82
CA ILE A 226 3.41 -17.35 -3.44
C ILE A 226 2.68 -18.37 -2.57
N ALA A 227 1.56 -18.91 -3.06
CA ALA A 227 0.76 -19.88 -2.31
C ALA A 227 1.53 -21.17 -2.04
N ALA A 228 2.28 -21.67 -3.03
CA ALA A 228 3.12 -22.87 -2.92
C ALA A 228 4.29 -22.66 -1.94
N ARG A 229 4.74 -21.42 -1.75
CA ARG A 229 5.87 -21.06 -0.87
C ARG A 229 5.42 -20.60 0.52
N SER A 230 4.13 -20.65 0.83
CA SER A 230 3.59 -20.24 2.12
C SER A 230 4.33 -20.86 3.31
N GLY A 231 4.73 -20.03 4.28
CA GLY A 231 5.52 -20.41 5.44
C GLY A 231 7.01 -20.55 5.16
N SER A 232 7.48 -20.12 3.99
CA SER A 232 8.90 -20.18 3.62
C SER A 232 9.48 -18.81 3.30
N THR A 233 10.80 -18.71 3.50
CA THR A 233 11.64 -17.61 3.05
C THR A 233 12.36 -18.01 1.78
N PHE A 234 12.36 -17.14 0.76
CA PHE A 234 13.04 -17.39 -0.51
C PHE A 234 13.58 -16.09 -1.13
N PHE A 235 14.39 -16.24 -2.19
CA PHE A 235 14.87 -15.12 -2.97
C PHE A 235 14.14 -15.04 -4.30
N LEU A 236 13.65 -13.84 -4.62
CA LEU A 236 13.15 -13.46 -5.94
C LEU A 236 14.27 -12.78 -6.72
N GLN A 237 14.59 -13.29 -7.92
CA GLN A 237 15.56 -12.66 -8.80
C GLN A 237 14.97 -11.37 -9.38
N LEU A 238 15.71 -10.27 -9.26
CA LEU A 238 15.32 -8.97 -9.83
C LEU A 238 16.04 -8.74 -11.15
N LEU A 239 15.35 -8.10 -12.08
CA LEU A 239 15.84 -7.71 -13.40
C LEU A 239 15.85 -6.19 -13.52
N ASN A 240 16.88 -5.61 -14.14
CA ASN A 240 16.85 -4.19 -14.49
C ASN A 240 15.92 -3.93 -15.68
N VAL A 241 15.77 -2.64 -16.04
CA VAL A 241 14.98 -2.21 -17.21
C VAL A 241 15.43 -2.80 -18.56
N ARG A 242 16.60 -3.43 -18.62
CA ARG A 242 17.12 -4.14 -19.82
C ARG A 242 16.94 -5.66 -19.73
N GLY A 243 16.21 -6.16 -18.73
CA GLY A 243 15.97 -7.58 -18.52
C GLY A 243 17.19 -8.36 -17.99
N ARG A 244 18.23 -7.69 -17.49
CA ARG A 244 19.42 -8.37 -16.94
C ARG A 244 19.31 -8.52 -15.42
N PRO A 245 19.84 -9.62 -14.83
CA PRO A 245 19.94 -9.77 -13.39
C PRO A 245 20.53 -8.53 -12.71
N SER A 246 19.83 -8.01 -11.70
CA SER A 246 20.14 -6.73 -11.06
C SER A 246 19.86 -6.74 -9.56
N GLY A 247 20.13 -7.89 -8.93
CA GLY A 247 19.98 -8.13 -7.49
C GLY A 247 18.89 -9.14 -7.17
N ARG A 248 18.70 -9.41 -5.88
CA ARG A 248 17.69 -10.35 -5.38
C ARG A 248 16.92 -9.73 -4.24
N LEU A 249 15.64 -10.07 -4.14
CA LEU A 249 14.77 -9.66 -3.05
C LEU A 249 14.47 -10.88 -2.17
N GLN A 250 14.84 -10.82 -0.90
CA GLN A 250 14.46 -11.84 0.07
C GLN A 250 13.04 -11.57 0.56
N LEU A 251 12.18 -12.54 0.33
CA LEU A 251 10.77 -12.52 0.69
C LEU A 251 10.49 -13.65 1.67
N GLU A 252 9.61 -13.39 2.63
CA GLU A 252 8.95 -14.42 3.41
C GLU A 252 7.46 -14.34 3.13
N THR A 253 6.83 -15.49 2.96
CA THR A 253 5.39 -15.57 2.73
C THR A 253 4.74 -16.31 3.87
N MET A 254 3.61 -15.83 4.35
CA MET A 254 2.82 -16.48 5.40
C MET A 254 1.36 -16.50 4.96
N LYS A 255 0.67 -17.59 5.26
CA LYS A 255 -0.79 -17.62 5.14
C LYS A 255 -1.35 -16.59 6.10
N GLY A 256 -2.16 -15.66 5.61
CA GLY A 256 -2.82 -14.66 6.42
C GLY A 256 -3.62 -15.36 7.52
N ALA A 257 -3.41 -14.96 8.76
CA ALA A 257 -4.28 -15.35 9.85
C ALA A 257 -5.66 -14.76 9.51
N LYS A 258 -6.66 -15.62 9.29
CA LYS A 258 -8.03 -15.15 9.47
C LYS A 258 -8.10 -14.69 10.91
N GLY A 259 -8.36 -13.40 11.14
CA GLY A 259 -8.76 -12.96 12.47
C GLY A 259 -9.97 -13.80 12.86
N GLU A 260 -9.80 -14.64 13.88
CA GLU A 260 -10.93 -15.23 14.62
C GLU A 260 -11.68 -14.13 15.38
#